data_AF-A0AAN2K634-F1
#
_entry.id   AF-A0AAN2K634-F1
#
_cell.length_a   1.000
_cell.length_b   1.000
_cell.length_c   1.000
_cell.angle_alpha   90.00
_cell.angle_beta   90.00
_cell.angle_gamma   90.00
#
_symmetry.space_group_name_H-M   'P 1'
#
loop_
_entity.id
_entity.type
_entity.pdbx_description
1 polymer ?
#
loop_
_entity_poly.entity_id
_entity_poly.type
_entity_poly.pdbx_seq_one_letter_code
_entity_poly.pdbx_strand_id
1 'polypeptide(L)'
;MFLDVRGIDFFTDFVTFGGEVRCSVCEHTGLTVGVGVGKTKTLAKSAQWSCKEWPQFGGVLAITSHVRAEKMLARQPVEEVWGVGRRIAKKLNGMGITTALELSRANPAMIRKHFSVVLERTVRELNGESCISLEEAPPAKQQIVCSRSFGERVTEYEHMRQAICQHAERAAVKLRGERQYCRQVCAFIKTSPFSPGEAY
;
A
#
# COMPACT_ATOMS: atom_id res chain seq x y z
N MET A 1 -4.96 -5.15 5.79
CA MET A 1 -5.81 -4.79 6.94
C MET A 1 -4.90 -4.31 8.05
N PHE A 2 -5.30 -3.29 8.80
CA PHE A 2 -4.66 -2.88 10.04
C PHE A 2 -5.67 -3.07 11.17
N LEU A 3 -5.21 -3.50 12.34
CA LEU A 3 -6.03 -3.59 13.55
C LEU A 3 -5.34 -2.81 14.66
N ASP A 4 -6.14 -2.19 15.51
CA ASP A 4 -5.66 -1.68 16.78
C ASP A 4 -5.58 -2.84 17.78
N VAL A 5 -4.41 -3.02 18.38
CA VAL A 5 -4.13 -4.10 19.33
C VAL A 5 -3.67 -3.57 20.68
N ARG A 6 -3.89 -2.28 20.95
CA ARG A 6 -3.61 -1.68 22.26
C ARG A 6 -4.35 -2.43 23.36
N GLY A 7 -3.64 -2.82 24.42
CA GLY A 7 -4.20 -3.52 25.57
C GLY A 7 -4.23 -5.05 25.47
N ILE A 8 -3.87 -5.63 24.31
CA ILE A 8 -3.69 -7.09 24.21
C ILE A 8 -2.52 -7.57 25.06
N ASP A 9 -1.50 -6.71 25.23
CA ASP A 9 -0.33 -6.93 26.06
C ASP A 9 -0.61 -7.10 27.56
N PHE A 10 -1.84 -6.79 28.02
CA PHE A 10 -2.28 -7.14 29.38
C PHE A 10 -2.59 -8.63 29.55
N PHE A 11 -2.86 -9.36 28.46
CA PHE A 11 -3.30 -10.76 28.49
C PHE A 11 -2.29 -11.71 27.85
N THR A 12 -1.61 -11.29 26.78
CA THR A 12 -0.65 -12.11 26.04
C THR A 12 0.37 -11.25 25.33
N ASP A 13 1.54 -11.79 25.02
CA ASP A 13 2.51 -11.06 24.21
C ASP A 13 2.08 -10.99 22.73
N PHE A 14 2.52 -9.95 22.02
CA PHE A 14 2.13 -9.70 20.64
C PHE A 14 2.58 -10.79 19.65
N VAL A 15 3.65 -11.54 19.94
CA VAL A 15 4.12 -12.61 19.05
C VAL A 15 3.20 -13.82 19.17
N THR A 16 2.84 -14.20 20.40
CA THR A 16 1.85 -15.25 20.67
C THR A 16 0.50 -14.92 20.05
N PHE A 17 -0.04 -13.72 20.31
CA PHE A 17 -1.29 -13.26 19.68
C PHE A 17 -1.22 -13.29 18.15
N GLY A 18 -0.11 -12.82 17.56
CA GLY A 18 0.07 -12.87 16.12
C GLY A 18 0.10 -14.30 15.56
N GLY A 19 0.63 -15.26 16.31
CA GLY A 19 0.60 -16.69 15.98
C GLY A 19 -0.82 -17.25 15.98
N GLU A 20 -1.60 -16.95 17.02
CA GLU A 20 -3.01 -17.35 17.13
C GLU A 20 -3.85 -16.82 15.96
N VAL A 21 -3.67 -15.54 15.60
CA VAL A 21 -4.35 -14.93 14.44
C VAL A 21 -4.00 -15.69 13.16
N ARG A 22 -2.72 -16.05 12.96
CA ARG A 22 -2.29 -16.81 11.78
C ARG A 22 -2.92 -18.20 11.72
N CYS A 23 -2.91 -18.93 12.83
CA CYS A 23 -3.52 -20.25 12.91
C CYS A 23 -5.02 -20.16 12.61
N SER A 24 -5.72 -19.23 13.25
CA SER A 24 -7.15 -19.02 13.04
C SER A 24 -7.48 -18.70 11.57
N VAL A 25 -6.74 -17.79 10.94
CA VAL A 25 -6.96 -17.49 9.50
C VAL A 25 -6.71 -18.72 8.62
N CYS A 26 -5.66 -19.49 8.91
CA CYS A 26 -5.34 -20.70 8.15
C CYS A 26 -6.42 -21.78 8.31
N GLU A 27 -6.92 -22.01 9.52
CA GLU A 27 -7.98 -22.99 9.80
C GLU A 27 -9.30 -22.64 9.10
N HIS A 28 -9.68 -21.37 9.08
CA HIS A 28 -10.98 -20.95 8.54
C HIS A 28 -10.96 -20.70 7.03
N THR A 29 -9.79 -20.41 6.44
CA THR A 29 -9.71 -20.00 5.01
C THR A 29 -8.74 -20.83 4.19
N GLY A 30 -7.87 -21.63 4.81
CA GLY A 30 -6.76 -22.33 4.15
C GLY A 30 -5.60 -21.42 3.71
N LEU A 31 -5.63 -20.12 4.04
CA LEU A 31 -4.65 -19.14 3.59
C LEU A 31 -3.63 -18.82 4.70
N THR A 32 -2.35 -18.74 4.32
CA THR A 32 -1.29 -18.27 5.23
C THR A 32 -1.13 -16.75 5.16
N VAL A 33 -0.93 -16.11 6.31
CA VAL A 33 -0.83 -14.65 6.41
C VAL A 33 0.33 -14.24 7.29
N GLY A 34 1.11 -13.22 6.90
CA GLY A 34 2.14 -12.60 7.76
C GLY A 34 1.54 -11.58 8.71
N VAL A 35 1.96 -11.59 9.98
CA VAL A 35 1.49 -10.64 11.01
C VAL A 35 2.66 -9.79 11.50
N GLY A 36 2.55 -8.48 11.29
CA GLY A 36 3.50 -7.48 11.78
C GLY A 36 2.85 -6.57 12.79
N VAL A 37 3.50 -6.36 13.94
CA VAL A 37 3.03 -5.47 15.00
C VAL A 37 4.04 -4.35 15.19
N GLY A 38 3.56 -3.10 15.26
CA GLY A 38 4.39 -1.92 15.48
C GLY A 38 3.57 -0.73 15.95
N LYS A 39 4.24 0.31 16.46
CA LYS A 39 3.60 1.52 17.03
C LYS A 39 2.81 2.35 16.01
N THR A 40 3.17 2.23 14.73
CA THR A 40 2.59 2.99 13.62
C THR A 40 2.24 2.03 12.49
N LYS A 41 1.37 2.46 11.57
CA LYS A 41 0.98 1.63 10.41
C LYS A 41 2.20 1.27 9.57
N THR A 42 3.08 2.24 9.35
CA THR A 42 4.28 2.01 8.55
C THR A 42 5.23 1.02 9.22
N LEU A 43 5.48 1.14 10.53
CA LEU A 43 6.31 0.16 11.25
C LEU A 43 5.67 -1.23 11.30
N ALA A 44 4.36 -1.32 11.52
CA ALA A 44 3.64 -2.59 11.49
C ALA A 44 3.75 -3.23 10.10
N LYS A 45 3.69 -2.43 9.02
CA LYS A 45 3.83 -2.93 7.65
C LYS A 45 5.26 -3.37 7.32
N SER A 46 6.28 -2.64 7.80
CA SER A 46 7.68 -3.07 7.73
C SER A 46 7.90 -4.38 8.49
N ALA A 47 7.36 -4.51 9.70
CA ALA A 47 7.43 -5.75 10.47
C ALA A 47 6.76 -6.93 9.74
N GLN A 48 5.62 -6.67 9.09
CA GLN A 48 4.91 -7.68 8.29
C GLN A 48 5.72 -8.12 7.07
N TRP A 49 6.39 -7.19 6.39
CA TRP A 49 7.30 -7.53 5.30
C TRP A 49 8.45 -8.39 5.82
N SER A 50 9.13 -7.94 6.87
CA SER A 50 10.25 -8.63 7.50
C SER A 50 9.91 -10.04 7.99
N CYS A 51 8.73 -10.26 8.56
CA CYS A 51 8.34 -11.60 9.02
C CYS A 51 8.14 -12.61 7.88
N LYS A 52 7.89 -12.13 6.65
CA LYS A 52 7.76 -12.96 5.44
C LYS A 52 9.11 -13.17 4.77
N GLU A 53 9.94 -12.13 4.74
CA GLU A 53 11.25 -12.17 4.12
C GLU A 53 12.25 -13.02 4.90
N TRP A 54 12.13 -13.01 6.23
CA TRP A 54 13.11 -13.62 7.12
C TRP A 54 12.51 -14.82 7.87
N PRO A 55 12.83 -16.06 7.46
CA PRO A 55 12.19 -17.28 7.98
C PRO A 55 12.29 -17.45 9.50
N GLN A 56 13.32 -16.89 10.15
CA GLN A 56 13.53 -17.02 11.60
C GLN A 56 12.39 -16.43 12.45
N PHE A 57 11.52 -15.60 11.87
CA PHE A 57 10.38 -15.02 12.59
C PHE A 57 9.13 -15.89 12.52
N GLY A 58 9.14 -17.01 11.79
CA GLY A 58 7.97 -17.89 11.68
C GLY A 58 6.73 -17.19 11.14
N GLY A 59 6.92 -16.05 10.46
CA GLY A 59 5.82 -15.26 9.92
C GLY A 59 5.10 -14.33 10.89
N VAL A 60 5.63 -14.12 12.10
CA VAL A 60 5.15 -13.09 13.05
C VAL A 60 6.32 -12.23 13.53
N LEU A 61 6.20 -10.91 13.44
CA LEU A 61 7.19 -10.00 14.01
C LEU A 61 6.53 -8.84 14.74
N ALA A 62 6.81 -8.73 16.04
CA ALA A 62 6.45 -7.57 16.85
C ALA A 62 7.66 -6.64 17.06
N ILE A 63 7.44 -5.34 16.84
CA ILE A 63 8.41 -4.26 17.05
C ILE A 63 8.00 -3.47 18.29
N THR A 64 8.51 -3.91 19.44
CA THR A 64 8.17 -3.35 20.77
C THR A 64 9.16 -2.28 21.25
N SER A 65 10.36 -2.20 20.65
CA SER A 65 11.40 -1.24 21.05
C SER A 65 12.05 -0.55 19.85
N HIS A 66 12.59 0.65 20.09
CA HIS A 66 13.30 1.44 19.07
C HIS A 66 14.53 0.67 18.54
N VAL A 67 15.30 0.02 19.42
CA VAL A 67 16.48 -0.77 19.03
C VAL A 67 16.11 -1.92 18.10
N ARG A 68 14.97 -2.58 18.35
CA ARG A 68 14.48 -3.66 17.48
C ARG A 68 14.02 -3.10 16.13
N ALA A 69 13.38 -1.93 16.14
CA ALA A 69 13.00 -1.22 14.91
C ALA A 69 14.24 -0.88 14.07
N GLU A 70 15.27 -0.24 14.63
CA GLU A 70 16.48 0.11 13.89
C GLU A 70 17.19 -1.12 13.29
N LYS A 71 17.30 -2.22 14.05
CA LYS A 71 17.91 -3.46 13.55
C LYS A 71 17.17 -4.06 12.35
N MET A 72 15.84 -3.95 12.34
CA MET A 72 14.98 -4.37 11.23
C MET A 72 15.16 -3.40 10.05
N LEU A 73 14.99 -2.10 10.29
CA LEU A 73 15.04 -1.07 9.26
C LEU A 73 16.42 -0.98 8.58
N ALA A 74 17.51 -1.31 9.28
CA ALA A 74 18.86 -1.38 8.71
C ALA A 74 19.00 -2.44 7.61
N ARG A 75 18.14 -3.46 7.64
CA ARG A 75 18.18 -4.60 6.71
C ARG A 75 17.03 -4.57 5.70
N GLN A 76 16.10 -3.63 5.84
CA GLN A 76 14.99 -3.44 4.92
C GLN A 76 15.42 -2.46 3.82
N PRO A 77 15.40 -2.87 2.53
CA PRO A 77 15.62 -1.95 1.42
C PRO A 77 14.58 -0.83 1.41
N VAL A 78 14.97 0.36 0.96
CA VAL A 78 14.08 1.54 0.99
C VAL A 78 12.85 1.36 0.10
N GLU A 79 12.96 0.62 -1.00
CA GLU A 79 11.88 0.29 -1.93
C GLU A 79 10.80 -0.62 -1.31
N GLU A 80 11.12 -1.34 -0.23
CA GLU A 80 10.18 -2.20 0.48
C GLU A 80 9.41 -1.44 1.58
N VAL A 81 9.68 -0.16 1.77
CA VAL A 81 8.93 0.70 2.69
C VAL A 81 7.57 1.02 2.08
N TRP A 82 6.51 0.83 2.87
CA TRP A 82 5.15 1.14 2.43
C TRP A 82 4.99 2.62 2.08
N GLY A 83 4.60 2.88 0.83
CA GLY A 83 4.50 4.23 0.27
C GLY A 83 5.70 4.66 -0.59
N VAL A 84 6.78 3.87 -0.63
CA VAL A 84 7.94 4.12 -1.50
C VAL A 84 7.83 3.31 -2.79
N GLY A 85 7.35 3.94 -3.86
CA GLY A 85 7.29 3.32 -5.19
C GLY A 85 8.61 3.43 -5.97
N ARG A 86 8.73 2.69 -7.08
CA ARG A 86 9.93 2.61 -7.96
C ARG A 86 10.58 3.98 -8.28
N ARG A 87 9.78 5.00 -8.60
CA ARG A 87 10.29 6.35 -8.92
C ARG A 87 10.88 7.06 -7.69
N ILE A 88 10.23 6.91 -6.54
CA ILE A 88 10.69 7.47 -5.26
C ILE A 88 11.96 6.75 -4.83
N ALA A 89 11.97 5.41 -4.85
CA ALA A 89 13.14 4.60 -4.55
C ALA A 89 14.35 4.99 -5.41
N LYS A 90 14.19 5.12 -6.73
CA LYS A 90 15.27 5.56 -7.62
C LYS A 90 15.87 6.92 -7.21
N LYS A 91 15.02 7.86 -6.81
CA LYS A 91 15.47 9.20 -6.38
C LYS A 91 16.13 9.15 -4.99
N LEU A 92 15.60 8.37 -4.05
CA LEU A 92 16.21 8.14 -2.73
C LEU A 92 17.59 7.47 -2.85
N ASN A 93 17.70 6.43 -3.68
CA ASN A 93 18.96 5.76 -3.97
C ASN A 93 19.99 6.74 -4.57
N GLY A 94 19.55 7.64 -5.46
CA GLY A 94 20.41 8.71 -5.99
C GLY A 94 20.87 9.73 -4.93
N MET A 95 20.20 9.80 -3.77
CA MET A 95 20.57 10.60 -2.61
C MET A 95 21.39 9.79 -1.58
N GLY A 96 21.76 8.55 -1.88
CA GLY A 96 22.46 7.65 -0.96
C GLY A 96 21.56 7.04 0.13
N ILE A 97 20.24 7.18 0.02
CA ILE A 97 19.26 6.57 0.94
C ILE A 97 18.78 5.27 0.30
N THR A 98 19.35 4.15 0.76
CA THR A 98 19.14 2.80 0.24
C THR A 98 18.42 1.88 1.21
N THR A 99 18.44 2.20 2.51
CA THR A 99 17.75 1.42 3.54
C THR A 99 16.60 2.20 4.19
N ALA A 100 15.65 1.47 4.78
CA ALA A 100 14.56 2.07 5.54
C ALA A 100 15.08 2.85 6.78
N LEU A 101 16.21 2.42 7.36
CA LEU A 101 16.85 3.14 8.48
C LEU A 101 17.47 4.46 8.03
N GLU A 102 18.12 4.49 6.87
CA GLU A 102 18.63 5.75 6.30
C GLU A 102 17.48 6.71 6.01
N LEU A 103 16.35 6.20 5.48
CA LEU A 103 15.16 7.01 5.27
C LEU A 103 14.59 7.53 6.59
N SER A 104 14.51 6.71 7.64
CA SER A 104 14.01 7.16 8.96
C SER A 104 14.90 8.23 9.59
N ARG A 105 16.21 8.22 9.30
CA ARG A 105 17.18 9.23 9.77
C ARG A 105 17.22 10.50 8.90
N ALA A 106 16.57 10.49 7.74
CA ALA A 106 16.55 11.66 6.86
C ALA A 106 15.76 12.82 7.48
N ASN A 107 16.18 14.06 7.21
CA ASN A 107 15.50 15.25 7.72
C ASN A 107 14.08 15.35 7.11
N PRO A 108 12.99 15.36 7.92
CA PRO A 108 11.62 15.39 7.41
C PRO A 108 11.30 16.61 6.54
N ALA A 109 11.81 17.79 6.88
CA ALA A 109 11.58 19.00 6.09
C ALA A 109 12.26 18.92 4.71
N MET A 110 13.46 18.33 4.66
CA MET A 110 14.15 18.06 3.40
C MET A 110 13.36 17.06 2.54
N ILE A 111 12.88 15.97 3.15
CA ILE A 111 12.07 14.95 2.46
C ILE A 111 10.78 15.55 1.91
N ARG A 112 10.07 16.37 2.70
CA ARG A 112 8.87 17.08 2.25
C ARG A 112 9.16 17.96 1.03
N LYS A 113 10.26 18.73 1.07
CA LYS A 113 10.65 19.65 0.01
C LYS A 113 10.98 18.94 -1.31
N HIS A 114 11.65 17.78 -1.26
CA HIS A 114 12.08 17.06 -2.46
C HIS A 114 11.08 16.03 -2.98
N PHE A 115 10.13 15.60 -2.14
CA PHE A 115 9.17 14.56 -2.46
C PHE A 115 7.74 15.04 -2.19
N SER A 116 7.18 14.72 -1.02
CA SER A 116 5.80 15.05 -0.66
C SER A 116 5.59 15.00 0.84
N VAL A 117 4.48 15.58 1.31
CA VAL A 117 4.02 15.45 2.70
C VAL A 117 3.72 13.99 3.08
N VAL A 118 3.39 13.15 2.10
CA VAL A 118 3.14 11.72 2.35
C VAL A 118 4.43 11.01 2.73
N LEU A 119 5.53 11.25 2.00
CA LEU A 119 6.82 10.64 2.34
C LEU A 119 7.40 11.20 3.64
N GLU A 120 7.18 12.48 3.94
CA GLU A 120 7.51 13.05 5.26
C GLU A 120 6.80 12.28 6.39
N ARG A 121 5.49 12.00 6.23
CA ARG A 121 4.73 11.20 7.22
C ARG A 121 5.28 9.78 7.33
N THR A 122 5.72 9.17 6.23
CA THR A 122 6.41 7.86 6.27
C THR A 122 7.67 7.93 7.13
N VAL A 123 8.50 8.96 6.99
CA VAL A 123 9.71 9.15 7.83
C VAL A 123 9.34 9.24 9.30
N ARG A 124 8.35 10.07 9.64
CA ARG A 124 7.84 10.20 11.02
C ARG A 124 7.30 8.87 11.57
N GLU A 125 6.50 8.16 10.77
CA GLU A 125 5.95 6.87 11.13
C GLU A 125 7.02 5.81 11.40
N LEU A 126 8.10 5.79 10.61
CA LEU A 126 9.26 4.90 10.84
C LEU A 126 9.98 5.20 12.16
N ASN A 127 9.92 6.44 12.63
CA ASN A 127 10.43 6.84 13.95
C ASN A 127 9.41 6.64 15.08
N GLY A 128 8.24 6.05 14.79
CA GLY A 128 7.22 5.78 15.79
C GLY A 128 6.22 6.92 16.04
N GLU A 129 6.30 8.02 15.28
CA GLU A 129 5.31 9.10 15.32
C GLU A 129 4.10 8.74 14.46
N SER A 130 2.94 8.47 15.08
CA SER A 130 1.74 8.12 14.33
C SER A 130 1.20 9.33 13.56
N CYS A 131 1.22 9.25 12.23
CA CYS A 131 0.77 10.26 11.29
C CYS A 131 -0.35 9.77 10.36
N ILE A 132 -0.65 8.46 10.38
CA ILE A 132 -1.66 7.83 9.51
C ILE A 132 -2.72 7.16 10.38
N SER A 133 -3.89 7.81 10.50
CA SER A 133 -5.02 7.31 11.29
C SER A 133 -5.53 5.96 10.79
N LEU A 134 -5.98 5.08 11.70
CA LEU A 134 -6.73 3.87 11.35
C LEU A 134 -8.02 4.24 10.62
N GLU A 135 -8.31 3.52 9.53
CA GLU A 135 -9.56 3.70 8.79
C GLU A 135 -10.53 2.65 9.33
N GLU A 136 -11.61 3.09 9.99
CA GLU A 136 -12.63 2.20 10.54
C GLU A 136 -13.61 1.69 9.47
N ALA A 137 -13.81 2.48 8.42
CA ALA A 137 -14.58 2.12 7.24
C ALA A 137 -13.94 2.71 5.97
N PRO A 138 -14.03 2.01 4.82
CA PRO A 138 -13.62 2.59 3.54
C PRO A 138 -14.40 3.89 3.28
N PRO A 139 -13.74 5.00 2.89
CA PRO A 139 -14.47 6.21 2.53
C PRO A 139 -15.37 5.94 1.33
N ALA A 140 -16.46 6.71 1.23
CA ALA A 140 -17.33 6.65 0.06
C ALA A 140 -16.51 6.85 -1.22
N LYS A 141 -16.68 5.97 -2.21
CA LYS A 141 -15.93 6.06 -3.46
C LYS A 141 -16.17 7.42 -4.09
N GLN A 142 -15.09 8.12 -4.40
CA GLN A 142 -15.12 9.43 -5.06
C GLN A 142 -15.20 9.29 -6.58
N GLN A 143 -15.01 8.08 -7.11
CA GLN A 143 -15.01 7.80 -8.55
C GLN A 143 -15.45 6.35 -8.83
N ILE A 144 -16.16 6.17 -9.94
CA ILE A 144 -16.49 4.87 -10.51
C ILE A 144 -15.84 4.80 -11.89
N VAL A 145 -14.89 3.88 -12.05
CA VAL A 145 -14.20 3.65 -13.33
C VAL A 145 -14.51 2.24 -13.83
N CYS A 146 -14.91 2.16 -15.09
CA CYS A 146 -15.03 0.93 -15.86
C CYS A 146 -14.13 1.06 -17.08
N SER A 147 -12.97 0.42 -17.03
CA SER A 147 -11.99 0.42 -18.11
C SER A 147 -11.41 -0.97 -18.29
N ARG A 148 -11.04 -1.33 -19.51
CA ARG A 148 -10.31 -2.56 -19.83
C ARG A 148 -9.27 -2.28 -20.91
N SER A 149 -8.19 -3.05 -20.88
CA SER A 149 -7.31 -3.17 -22.04
C SER A 149 -7.94 -4.12 -23.05
N PHE A 150 -7.73 -3.86 -24.35
CA PHE A 150 -8.14 -4.77 -25.41
C PHE A 150 -7.04 -5.82 -25.66
N GLY A 151 -7.43 -7.05 -26.02
CA GLY A 151 -6.48 -8.11 -26.37
C GLY A 151 -5.73 -7.83 -27.68
N GLU A 152 -6.38 -7.10 -28.58
CA GLU A 152 -5.84 -6.64 -29.84
C GLU A 152 -6.11 -5.15 -30.02
N ARG A 153 -5.37 -4.51 -30.94
CA ARG A 153 -5.53 -3.08 -31.21
C ARG A 153 -6.87 -2.81 -31.89
N VAL A 154 -7.64 -1.91 -31.30
CA VAL A 154 -8.89 -1.42 -31.89
C VAL A 154 -8.58 -0.25 -32.83
N THR A 155 -8.85 -0.43 -34.12
CA THR A 155 -8.65 0.59 -35.16
C THR A 155 -9.96 1.15 -35.72
N GLU A 156 -11.05 0.39 -35.57
CA GLU A 156 -12.37 0.73 -36.09
C GLU A 156 -13.18 1.55 -35.09
N TYR A 157 -13.85 2.61 -35.57
CA TYR A 157 -14.69 3.46 -34.74
C TYR A 157 -15.82 2.68 -34.06
N GLU A 158 -16.51 1.80 -34.80
CA GLU A 158 -17.66 1.06 -34.27
C GLU A 158 -17.28 0.15 -33.09
N HIS A 159 -16.13 -0.51 -33.18
CA HIS A 159 -15.63 -1.34 -32.08
C HIS A 159 -15.33 -0.52 -30.83
N MET A 160 -14.71 0.67 -31.00
CA MET A 160 -14.44 1.57 -29.87
C MET A 160 -15.75 2.11 -29.28
N ARG A 161 -16.71 2.51 -30.13
CA ARG A 161 -18.02 3.01 -29.71
C ARG A 161 -18.76 1.96 -28.87
N GLN A 162 -18.81 0.72 -29.33
CA GLN A 162 -19.44 -0.39 -28.60
C GLN A 162 -18.80 -0.60 -27.23
N ALA A 163 -17.47 -0.58 -27.15
CA ALA A 163 -16.75 -0.74 -25.88
C ALA A 163 -17.06 0.39 -24.89
N ILE A 164 -17.06 1.65 -25.35
CA ILE A 164 -17.41 2.81 -24.53
C ILE A 164 -18.86 2.70 -24.01
N CYS A 165 -19.82 2.34 -24.86
CA CYS A 165 -21.21 2.12 -24.45
C CYS A 165 -21.31 1.05 -23.35
N GLN A 166 -20.65 -0.09 -23.54
CA GLN A 166 -20.65 -1.17 -22.55
C GLN A 166 -20.01 -0.73 -21.22
N HIS A 167 -18.93 0.04 -21.27
CA HIS A 167 -18.28 0.58 -20.07
C HIS A 167 -19.15 1.60 -19.33
N ALA A 168 -19.83 2.47 -20.07
CA ALA A 168 -20.78 3.43 -19.52
C ALA A 168 -21.96 2.72 -18.83
N GLU A 169 -22.53 1.69 -19.46
CA GLU A 169 -23.61 0.89 -18.87
C GLU A 169 -23.16 0.21 -17.57
N ARG A 170 -21.99 -0.44 -17.58
CA ARG A 170 -21.42 -1.07 -16.38
C ARG A 170 -21.13 -0.07 -15.28
N ALA A 171 -20.66 1.13 -15.62
CA ALA A 171 -20.44 2.20 -14.64
C ALA A 171 -21.77 2.68 -14.03
N ALA A 172 -22.82 2.81 -14.85
CA ALA A 172 -24.15 3.19 -14.38
C ALA A 172 -24.78 2.12 -13.46
N VAL A 173 -24.59 0.83 -13.76
CA VAL A 173 -25.00 -0.28 -12.87
C VAL A 173 -24.31 -0.19 -11.51
N LYS A 174 -22.98 0.04 -11.49
CA LYS A 174 -22.23 0.22 -10.24
C LYS A 174 -22.72 1.45 -9.47
N LEU A 175 -22.93 2.58 -10.15
CA LEU A 175 -23.40 3.82 -9.54
C LEU A 175 -24.75 3.63 -8.83
N ARG A 176 -25.71 2.96 -9.49
CA ARG A 176 -27.01 2.64 -8.89
C ARG A 176 -26.89 1.65 -7.74
N GLY A 177 -26.07 0.61 -7.90
CA GLY A 177 -25.83 -0.39 -6.84
C GLY A 177 -25.21 0.21 -5.59
N GLU A 178 -24.32 1.20 -5.75
CA GLU A 178 -23.69 1.95 -4.67
C GLU A 178 -24.57 3.11 -4.15
N ARG A 179 -25.77 3.31 -4.74
CA ARG A 179 -26.73 4.38 -4.39
C ARG A 179 -26.09 5.78 -4.38
N GLN A 180 -25.20 6.03 -5.32
CA GLN A 180 -24.49 7.30 -5.45
C GLN A 180 -25.04 8.16 -6.59
N TYR A 181 -24.72 9.45 -6.57
CA TYR A 181 -24.98 10.39 -7.65
C TYR A 181 -23.66 10.82 -8.30
N CYS A 182 -23.71 11.14 -9.59
CA CYS A 182 -22.56 11.54 -10.38
C CYS A 182 -22.78 12.98 -10.89
N ARG A 183 -21.77 13.84 -10.75
CA ARG A 183 -21.77 15.21 -11.31
C ARG A 183 -21.12 15.30 -12.68
N GLN A 184 -20.17 14.40 -12.98
CA GLN A 184 -19.36 14.44 -14.19
C GLN A 184 -19.14 13.05 -14.77
N VAL A 185 -19.38 12.91 -16.07
CA VAL A 185 -19.08 11.69 -16.83
C VAL A 185 -17.91 11.99 -17.75
N CYS A 186 -16.89 11.14 -17.74
CA CYS A 186 -15.71 11.26 -18.58
C CYS A 186 -15.44 9.93 -19.27
N ALA A 187 -15.04 10.00 -20.54
CA ALA A 187 -14.51 8.88 -21.30
C ALA A 187 -13.07 9.22 -21.71
N PHE A 188 -12.17 8.25 -21.59
CA PHE A 188 -10.78 8.40 -22.03
C PHE A 188 -10.35 7.17 -22.82
N ILE A 189 -9.48 7.38 -23.80
CA ILE A 189 -8.89 6.35 -24.63
C ILE A 189 -7.37 6.48 -24.49
N LYS A 190 -6.67 5.36 -24.35
CA LYS A 190 -5.21 5.33 -24.28
C LYS A 190 -4.69 4.35 -25.32
N THR A 191 -3.74 4.80 -26.12
CA THR A 191 -2.94 3.94 -26.99
C THR A 191 -1.88 3.22 -26.16
N SER A 192 -1.18 2.24 -26.77
CA SER A 192 -0.15 1.49 -26.06
C SER A 192 1.09 2.37 -25.83
N PRO A 193 1.59 2.51 -24.58
CA PRO A 193 2.84 3.22 -24.31
C PRO A 193 4.07 2.49 -24.86
N PHE A 194 3.90 1.26 -25.34
CA PHE A 194 4.97 0.42 -25.89
C PHE A 194 4.97 0.39 -27.42
N SER A 195 4.06 1.11 -28.08
CA SER A 195 4.01 1.17 -29.54
C SER A 195 5.08 2.13 -30.07
N PRO A 196 6.05 1.66 -30.88
CA PRO A 196 7.07 2.53 -31.46
C PRO A 196 6.43 3.56 -32.40
N GLY A 197 6.82 4.83 -32.26
CA GLY A 197 6.41 5.89 -33.19
C GLY A 197 5.04 6.53 -32.90
N GLU A 198 4.34 6.13 -31.84
CA GLU A 198 3.08 6.76 -31.43
C GLU A 198 3.28 7.61 -30.18
N ALA A 199 2.75 8.82 -30.20
CA ALA A 199 2.68 9.66 -29.00
C ALA A 199 1.68 9.04 -28.01
N TYR A 200 2.11 8.90 -26.76
CA TYR A 200 1.30 8.44 -25.64
C TYR A 200 0.71 9.60 -24.85
#